data_AF-A0A2V6V8A5-F1
#
_entry.id   AF-A0A2V6V8A5-F1
#
_cell.length_a   1.000
_cell.length_b   1.000
_cell.length_c   1.000
_cell.angle_alpha   90.00
_cell.angle_beta   90.00
_cell.angle_gamma   90.00
#
_symmetry.space_group_name_H-M   'P 1'
#
loop_
_entity.id
_entity.type
_entity.pdbx_description
1 polymer ?
#
loop_
_entity_poly.entity_id
_entity_poly.type
_entity_poly.pdbx_seq_one_letter_code
_entity_poly.pdbx_strand_id
1 'polypeptide(L)'
;MTLMTRWMVALLMVLMVLALPVVASAQKMTTLRVGDQIGSELDYGPYWIAVEKGYFKEEGITTVRKTYPNGPATLLDYNKGELDAVMA
;
A
#
# COMPACT_ATOMS: atom_id res chain seq x y z
N MET A 1 -4.29 46.12 12.04
CA MET A 1 -3.86 45.35 10.84
C MET A 1 -4.28 46.11 9.59
N THR A 2 -3.37 46.37 8.66
CA THR A 2 -3.71 47.10 7.42
C THR A 2 -4.37 46.15 6.41
N LEU A 3 -5.10 46.69 5.44
CA LEU A 3 -5.80 45.90 4.41
C LEU A 3 -4.82 44.95 3.69
N MET A 4 -3.63 45.44 3.33
CA MET A 4 -2.56 44.63 2.73
C MET A 4 -2.14 43.43 3.58
N THR A 5 -2.08 43.58 4.91
CA THR A 5 -1.72 42.45 5.80
C THR A 5 -2.74 41.33 5.74
N ARG A 6 -4.04 41.64 5.54
CA ARG A 6 -5.12 40.65 5.44
C ARG A 6 -5.05 39.85 4.13
N TRP A 7 -4.73 40.52 3.02
CA TRP A 7 -4.59 39.87 1.72
C TRP A 7 -3.34 38.99 1.63
N MET A 8 -2.22 39.41 2.22
CA MET A 8 -1.01 38.57 2.29
C MET A 8 -1.24 37.30 3.11
N VAL A 9 -1.94 37.40 4.25
CA VAL A 9 -2.25 36.22 5.10
C VAL A 9 -3.19 35.25 4.37
N ALA A 10 -4.20 35.76 3.66
CA ALA A 10 -5.09 34.92 2.85
C ALA A 10 -4.33 34.18 1.74
N LEU A 11 -3.41 34.86 1.04
CA LEU A 11 -2.60 34.26 -0.01
C LEU A 11 -1.68 33.15 0.55
N LEU A 12 -1.05 33.41 1.71
CA LEU A 12 -0.22 32.43 2.41
C LEU A 12 -1.00 31.18 2.83
N MET A 13 -2.23 31.35 3.34
CA MET A 13 -3.07 30.20 3.71
C MET A 13 -3.51 29.38 2.50
N VAL A 14 -3.85 30.03 1.38
CA VAL A 14 -4.19 29.32 0.13
C VAL A 14 -2.99 28.54 -0.42
N LEU A 15 -1.80 29.14 -0.42
CA LEU A 15 -0.57 28.46 -0.83
C LEU A 15 -0.24 27.27 0.07
N MET A 16 -0.48 27.38 1.38
CA MET A 16 -0.24 26.30 2.33
C MET A 16 -1.18 25.12 2.12
N VAL A 17 -2.47 25.37 1.83
CA VAL A 17 -3.45 24.31 1.53
C VAL A 17 -3.14 23.62 0.19
N LEU A 18 -2.70 24.39 -0.81
CA LEU A 18 -2.31 23.85 -2.12
C LEU A 18 -1.00 23.03 -2.09
N ALA A 19 -0.15 23.22 -1.08
CA ALA A 19 1.09 22.47 -0.90
C ALA A 19 0.92 21.10 -0.21
N LEU A 20 -0.22 20.85 0.45
CA LEU A 20 -0.50 19.60 1.17
C LEU A 20 -0.48 18.32 0.30
N PRO A 21 -1.06 18.28 -0.93
CA PRO A 21 -1.10 17.04 -1.71
C PRO A 21 0.26 16.66 -2.31
N VAL A 22 1.22 17.59 -2.40
CA VAL A 22 2.56 17.33 -2.96
C VAL A 22 3.40 16.46 -2.03
N VAL A 23 3.22 16.57 -0.71
CA VAL A 23 3.95 15.77 0.28
C VAL A 23 3.43 14.33 0.35
N ALA A 24 2.15 14.11 0.05
CA ALA A 24 1.53 12.78 0.04
C ALA A 24 1.93 11.92 -1.18
N SER A 25 2.38 12.53 -2.28
CA SER A 25 2.57 11.83 -3.56
C SER A 25 3.92 11.11 -3.70
N ALA A 26 4.83 11.19 -2.73
CA ALA A 26 6.20 10.67 -2.85
C ALA A 26 6.51 9.48 -1.92
N GLN A 27 5.51 8.86 -1.30
CA GLN A 27 5.73 7.66 -0.48
C GLN A 27 6.27 6.53 -1.37
N LYS A 28 7.54 6.15 -1.14
CA LYS A 28 8.17 5.04 -1.86
C LYS A 28 7.46 3.75 -1.47
N MET A 29 6.70 3.20 -2.40
CA MET A 29 5.95 1.97 -2.15
C MET A 29 6.89 0.77 -2.08
N THR A 30 6.74 -0.05 -1.04
CA THR A 30 7.36 -1.37 -0.93
C THR A 30 6.46 -2.41 -1.59
N THR A 31 7.01 -3.27 -2.44
CA THR A 31 6.23 -4.36 -3.05
C THR A 31 6.35 -5.62 -2.21
N LEU A 32 5.21 -6.16 -1.75
CA LEU A 32 5.09 -7.44 -1.08
C LEU A 32 4.57 -8.50 -2.05
N ARG A 33 5.40 -9.48 -2.40
CA ARG A 33 5.07 -10.61 -3.29
C ARG A 33 4.53 -11.77 -2.46
N VAL A 34 3.25 -12.06 -2.60
CA VAL A 34 2.55 -13.06 -1.79
C VAL A 34 2.14 -14.25 -2.65
N GLY A 35 2.52 -15.45 -2.22
CA GLY A 35 2.03 -16.71 -2.78
C GLY A 35 0.79 -17.21 -2.04
N ASP A 36 -0.23 -17.66 -2.78
CA ASP A 36 -1.41 -18.37 -2.25
C ASP A 36 -1.65 -19.68 -3.01
N GLN A 37 -2.64 -20.45 -2.57
CA GLN A 37 -3.04 -21.72 -3.18
C GLN A 37 -4.44 -21.64 -3.78
N ILE A 38 -4.72 -22.53 -4.75
CA ILE A 38 -6.08 -22.70 -5.27
C ILE A 38 -6.96 -23.27 -4.15
N GLY A 39 -8.05 -22.55 -3.86
CA GLY A 39 -8.89 -22.83 -2.71
C GLY A 39 -8.79 -21.65 -1.75
N SER A 40 -9.84 -20.85 -1.70
CA SER A 40 -9.95 -19.77 -0.74
C SER A 40 -10.14 -20.38 0.65
N GLU A 41 -9.06 -20.45 1.41
CA GLU A 41 -9.11 -20.83 2.82
C GLU A 41 -9.49 -19.60 3.66
N LEU A 42 -10.23 -19.83 4.75
CA LEU A 42 -10.80 -18.76 5.58
C LEU A 42 -9.72 -17.88 6.23
N ASP A 43 -8.56 -18.47 6.50
CA ASP A 43 -7.36 -17.86 7.04
C ASP A 43 -6.72 -16.81 6.11
N TYR A 44 -7.03 -16.81 4.81
CA TYR A 44 -6.62 -15.74 3.88
C TYR A 44 -7.49 -14.48 4.01
N GLY A 45 -8.64 -14.59 4.69
CA GLY A 45 -9.62 -13.53 4.87
C GLY A 45 -9.05 -12.21 5.38
N PRO A 46 -8.23 -12.19 6.45
CA PRO A 46 -7.60 -10.98 6.94
C PRO A 46 -6.74 -10.27 5.89
N TYR A 47 -6.01 -11.03 5.06
CA TYR A 47 -5.20 -10.46 3.97
C TYR A 47 -6.09 -9.80 2.92
N TRP A 48 -7.18 -10.45 2.48
CA TRP A 48 -8.09 -9.85 1.50
C TRP A 48 -8.78 -8.60 2.03
N ILE A 49 -9.23 -8.62 3.29
CA ILE A 49 -9.81 -7.44 3.94
C ILE A 49 -8.79 -6.30 3.98
N ALA A 50 -7.54 -6.58 4.34
CA ALA A 50 -6.50 -5.56 4.39
C ALA A 50 -6.17 -4.96 3.01
N VAL A 51 -6.17 -5.80 1.95
CA VAL A 51 -6.04 -5.33 0.56
C VAL A 51 -7.24 -4.48 0.15
N GLU A 52 -8.46 -4.95 0.38
CA GLU A 52 -9.70 -4.26 0.01
C GLU A 52 -9.87 -2.92 0.73
N LYS A 53 -9.56 -2.88 2.03
CA LYS A 53 -9.64 -1.67 2.85
C LYS A 53 -8.47 -0.71 2.62
N GLY A 54 -7.44 -1.11 1.88
CA GLY A 54 -6.30 -0.25 1.56
C GLY A 54 -5.28 -0.11 2.68
N TYR A 55 -5.33 -0.92 3.74
CA TYR A 55 -4.43 -0.82 4.89
C TYR A 55 -2.95 -0.99 4.49
N PHE A 56 -2.65 -1.88 3.53
CA PHE A 56 -1.29 -1.97 3.00
C PHE A 56 -0.85 -0.66 2.34
N LYS A 57 -1.74 0.00 1.60
CA LYS A 57 -1.42 1.24 0.89
C LYS A 57 -1.14 2.39 1.85
N GLU A 58 -1.90 2.47 2.95
CA GLU A 58 -1.69 3.46 4.03
C GLU A 58 -0.28 3.32 4.62
N GLU A 59 0.20 2.08 4.77
CA GLU A 59 1.55 1.76 5.22
C GLU A 59 2.62 1.86 4.12
N GLY A 60 2.27 2.31 2.91
CA GLY A 60 3.21 2.42 1.80
C GLY A 60 3.61 1.08 1.21
N ILE A 61 2.74 0.08 1.28
CA ILE A 61 2.95 -1.27 0.76
C ILE A 61 1.97 -1.50 -0.39
N THR A 62 2.48 -2.01 -1.52
CA THR A 62 1.66 -2.60 -2.59
C THR A 62 1.84 -4.10 -2.55
N THR A 63 0.78 -4.86 -2.81
CA THR A 63 0.87 -6.32 -2.81
C THR A 63 0.71 -6.86 -4.23
N VAL A 64 1.48 -7.91 -4.55
CA VAL A 64 1.38 -8.64 -5.82
C VAL A 64 1.16 -10.10 -5.46
N ARG A 65 0.05 -10.67 -5.93
CA ARG A 65 -0.36 -12.04 -5.59
C ARG A 65 -0.07 -13.00 -6.73
N LYS A 66 0.43 -14.19 -6.40
CA LYS A 66 0.59 -15.32 -7.34
C LYS A 66 -0.03 -16.57 -6.75
N THR A 67 -0.91 -17.21 -7.53
CA THR A 67 -1.61 -18.43 -7.12
C THR A 67 -0.92 -19.68 -7.64
N TYR A 68 -0.73 -20.63 -6.75
CA TYR A 68 -0.06 -21.90 -6.99
C TYR A 68 -1.04 -23.08 -6.87
N PRO A 69 -0.74 -24.21 -7.52
CA PRO A 69 -1.60 -25.39 -7.46
C PRO A 69 -1.56 -26.10 -6.10
N ASN A 70 -0.52 -25.90 -5.29
CA ASN A 70 -0.35 -26.47 -3.95
C ASN A 70 0.82 -25.81 -3.21
N GLY A 71 0.92 -26.04 -1.89
CA GLY A 71 1.94 -25.48 -1.01
C GLY A 71 3.38 -25.80 -1.44
N PRO A 72 3.74 -27.06 -1.79
CA PRO A 72 5.07 -27.39 -2.28
C PRO A 72 5.51 -26.56 -3.49
N ALA A 73 4.61 -26.30 -4.44
CA ALA A 73 4.91 -25.45 -5.60
C ALA A 73 5.21 -24.00 -5.17
N THR A 74 4.50 -23.47 -4.17
CA THR A 74 4.74 -22.12 -3.64
C THR A 74 6.10 -22.01 -2.96
N LEU A 75 6.52 -23.03 -2.20
CA LEU A 75 7.81 -23.04 -1.50
C LEU A 75 9.01 -23.03 -2.45
N LEU A 76 8.88 -23.56 -3.67
CA LEU A 76 9.96 -23.53 -4.67
C LEU A 76 10.34 -22.11 -5.09
N ASP A 77 9.35 -21.22 -5.22
CA ASP A 77 9.59 -19.82 -5.60
C ASP A 77 9.94 -18.96 -4.38
N TYR A 78 9.37 -19.25 -3.22
CA TYR A 78 9.80 -18.63 -1.96
C TYR A 78 11.30 -18.86 -1.68
N ASN A 79 11.78 -20.10 -1.82
CA ASN A 79 13.19 -20.43 -1.63
C ASN A 79 14.15 -19.76 -2.62
N LYS A 80 13.66 -19.35 -3.80
CA LYS A 80 14.45 -18.58 -4.78
C LYS A 80 14.48 -17.09 -4.48
N GLY A 81 13.72 -16.62 -3.49
CA GLY A 81 13.51 -15.20 -3.21
C GLY A 81 12.55 -14.52 -4.18
N GLU A 82 11.72 -15.29 -4.90
CA GLU A 82 10.69 -14.75 -5.82
C GLU A 82 9.41 -14.33 -5.08
N LEU A 83 9.20 -14.84 -3.87
CA LEU A 83 8.12 -14.46 -2.96
C LEU A 83 8.69 -13.92 -1.65
N ASP A 84 7.95 -13.02 -1.03
CA ASP A 84 8.26 -12.45 0.28
C ASP A 84 7.43 -13.09 1.41
N ALA A 85 6.26 -13.64 1.07
CA ALA A 85 5.39 -14.34 2.00
C ALA A 85 4.61 -15.46 1.30
N VAL A 86 4.20 -16.46 2.08
CA VAL A 86 3.35 -17.57 1.64
C VAL A 86 2.16 -17.68 2.59
N MET A 87 0.96 -17.73 2.04
CA MET A 87 -0.25 -18.10 2.75
C MET A 87 -0.47 -19.60 2.48
N ALA A 88 -0.38 -20.41 3.54
CA ALA A 88 -0.34 -21.87 3.46
C ALA A 88 -1.13 -22.52 4.57
#